data_AF-A0A328IQ63-F1
#
_entry.id   AF-A0A328IQ63-F1
#
_cell.length_a   1.000
_cell.length_b   1.000
_cell.length_c   1.000
_cell.angle_alpha   90.00
_cell.angle_beta   90.00
_cell.angle_gamma   90.00
#
_symmetry.space_group_name_H-M   'P 1'
#
loop_
_entity.id
_entity.type
_entity.pdbx_description
1 polymer ?
#
loop_
_entity_poly.entity_id
_entity_poly.type
_entity_poly.pdbx_seq_one_letter_code
_entity_poly.pdbx_strand_id
1 'polypeptide(L)'
;PERFRLEKQSQQLELLKTIGMKIEPNFKTVDGTEGVIEFWKTWSGLKSTLNYAVDGVVVKVDDLHYQEELGYTTKAPRWAIAFKFPAEQATTRLISLNLSVGRLGTITPVAELEPVQLAGTTVRRASMHNFDFVRERDIRILDTVVVEKAGEIIPQIVKSIPDKRSGVEKPIEPPSECPICKGPVGKEREEDVALKCLNPSCPAKVGRRIQFFCSREAMDIEGLGEKLVERIVESGLVKSPSDLYKLTKEDLLALGERIGEKMADNLIKAINKSTNNPLFKVITGLGIPGVGSKLAKDLANSFGSLRALMSASEKDLKAVSGIGDQLASEIRKHLSAQSVREEIEELMRFVNTQDESRDGPKPLKGMKFVVTGTLSGYSRKEI
;
A
#
# COMPACT_ATOMS: atom_id res chain seq x y z
N PRO A 1 -29.11 -19.42 1.59
CA PRO A 1 -30.12 -18.97 0.59
C PRO A 1 -30.86 -20.16 -0.04
N GLU A 2 -30.13 -21.09 -0.65
CA GLU A 2 -30.69 -22.29 -1.29
C GLU A 2 -31.54 -23.16 -0.34
N ARG A 3 -31.04 -23.42 0.87
CA ARG A 3 -31.78 -24.17 1.90
C ARG A 3 -33.15 -23.56 2.25
N PHE A 4 -33.29 -22.25 2.10
CA PHE A 4 -34.51 -21.49 2.42
C PHE A 4 -35.22 -20.96 1.16
N ARG A 5 -34.78 -21.37 -0.04
CA ARG A 5 -35.32 -20.92 -1.34
C ARG A 5 -35.49 -19.41 -1.46
N LEU A 6 -34.50 -18.67 -0.99
CA LEU A 6 -34.48 -17.21 -1.11
C LEU A 6 -33.94 -16.82 -2.48
N GLU A 7 -34.62 -15.90 -3.15
CA GLU A 7 -34.26 -15.41 -4.49
C GLU A 7 -33.74 -13.97 -4.45
N LYS A 8 -34.00 -13.26 -3.35
CA LYS A 8 -33.62 -11.84 -3.19
C LYS A 8 -32.78 -11.56 -1.95
N GLN A 9 -31.90 -10.57 -2.03
CA GLN A 9 -31.09 -10.05 -0.92
C GLN A 9 -31.97 -9.44 0.17
N SER A 10 -33.04 -8.74 -0.20
CA SER A 10 -34.07 -8.20 0.70
C SER A 10 -34.71 -9.29 1.56
N GLN A 11 -35.12 -10.40 0.94
CA GLN A 11 -35.68 -11.57 1.64
C GLN A 11 -34.67 -12.19 2.62
N GLN A 12 -33.37 -12.18 2.30
CA GLN A 12 -32.33 -12.64 3.23
C GLN A 12 -32.29 -11.76 4.48
N LEU A 13 -32.35 -10.43 4.34
CA LEU A 13 -32.33 -9.51 5.48
C LEU A 13 -33.58 -9.67 6.35
N GLU A 14 -34.75 -9.86 5.73
CA GLU A 14 -36.00 -10.14 6.44
C GLU A 14 -35.94 -11.47 7.20
N LEU A 15 -35.45 -12.54 6.58
CA LEU A 15 -35.27 -13.82 7.27
C LEU A 15 -34.30 -13.70 8.44
N LEU A 16 -33.18 -12.98 8.27
CA LEU A 16 -32.23 -12.73 9.36
C LEU A 16 -32.91 -12.02 10.55
N LYS A 17 -33.80 -11.07 10.26
CA LYS A 17 -34.60 -10.40 11.29
C LYS A 17 -35.53 -11.37 12.02
N THR A 18 -36.24 -12.25 11.30
CA THR A 18 -37.20 -13.18 11.92
C THR A 18 -36.53 -14.24 12.80
N ILE A 19 -35.30 -14.64 12.48
CA ILE A 19 -34.52 -15.58 13.31
C ILE A 19 -33.78 -14.90 14.48
N GLY A 20 -33.99 -13.60 14.70
CA GLY A 20 -33.44 -12.85 15.83
C GLY A 20 -32.03 -12.29 15.64
N MET A 21 -31.50 -12.27 14.41
CA MET A 21 -30.24 -11.60 14.13
C MET A 21 -30.43 -10.07 14.13
N LYS A 22 -29.43 -9.35 14.62
CA LYS A 22 -29.40 -7.89 14.54
C LYS A 22 -29.08 -7.47 13.11
N ILE A 23 -30.02 -6.76 12.48
CA ILE A 23 -29.85 -6.18 11.14
C ILE A 23 -29.90 -4.66 11.24
N GLU A 24 -29.30 -3.99 10.25
CA GLU A 24 -29.48 -2.56 10.04
C GLU A 24 -30.95 -2.27 9.70
N PRO A 25 -31.73 -1.56 10.53
CA PRO A 25 -33.16 -1.36 10.31
C PRO A 25 -33.47 -0.48 9.10
N ASN A 26 -32.51 0.30 8.63
CA ASN A 26 -32.74 1.36 7.66
C ASN A 26 -32.60 0.94 6.18
N PHE A 27 -32.45 -0.35 5.86
CA PHE A 27 -32.36 -0.81 4.48
C PHE A 27 -33.67 -0.60 3.72
N LYS A 28 -33.59 -0.36 2.40
CA LYS A 28 -34.76 -0.18 1.53
C LYS A 28 -34.50 -0.79 0.16
N THR A 29 -35.49 -1.48 -0.39
CA THR A 29 -35.52 -1.87 -1.81
C THR A 29 -36.01 -0.70 -2.63
N VAL A 30 -35.29 -0.39 -3.72
CA VAL A 30 -35.58 0.74 -4.59
C VAL A 30 -35.46 0.30 -6.05
N ASP A 31 -36.28 0.89 -6.91
CA ASP A 31 -36.23 0.64 -8.36
C ASP A 31 -35.34 1.68 -9.05
N GLY A 32 -34.47 1.20 -9.94
CA GLY A 32 -33.62 2.06 -10.77
C GLY A 32 -32.55 2.84 -10.00
N THR A 33 -31.81 3.66 -10.74
CA THR A 33 -30.73 4.50 -10.19
C THR A 33 -31.25 5.68 -9.38
N GLU A 34 -32.43 6.18 -9.73
CA GLU A 34 -33.05 7.35 -9.11
C GLU A 34 -33.40 7.06 -7.65
N GLY A 35 -34.00 5.89 -7.37
CA GLY A 35 -34.32 5.49 -6.00
C GLY A 35 -33.08 5.26 -5.14
N VAL A 36 -31.98 4.78 -5.73
CA VAL A 36 -30.68 4.66 -5.04
C VAL A 36 -30.15 6.05 -4.64
N ILE A 37 -30.21 7.01 -5.56
CA ILE A 37 -29.75 8.39 -5.32
C ILE A 37 -30.61 9.08 -4.25
N GLU A 38 -31.92 8.88 -4.27
CA GLU A 38 -32.83 9.45 -3.26
C GLU A 38 -32.55 8.87 -1.86
N PHE A 39 -32.37 7.55 -1.77
CA PHE A 39 -32.00 6.89 -0.52
C PHE A 39 -30.65 7.41 0.01
N TRP A 40 -29.66 7.55 -0.88
CA TRP A 40 -28.36 8.13 -0.53
C TRP A 40 -28.48 9.58 -0.03
N LYS A 41 -29.26 10.43 -0.70
CA LYS A 41 -29.45 11.84 -0.30
C LYS A 41 -30.09 11.95 1.08
N THR A 42 -31.12 11.12 1.32
CA THR A 42 -31.82 11.07 2.61
C THR A 42 -30.85 10.72 3.74
N TRP A 43 -30.08 9.64 3.58
CA TRP A 43 -29.15 9.18 4.62
C TRP A 43 -27.90 10.05 4.74
N SER A 44 -27.47 10.72 3.67
CA SER A 44 -26.39 11.70 3.75
C SER A 44 -26.74 12.88 4.66
N GLY A 45 -28.02 13.28 4.71
CA GLY A 45 -28.51 14.34 5.61
C GLY A 45 -28.78 13.85 7.04
N LEU A 46 -29.20 12.58 7.19
CA LEU A 46 -29.54 11.99 8.48
C LEU A 46 -28.38 11.26 9.17
N LYS A 47 -27.20 11.13 8.55
CA LYS A 47 -26.09 10.36 9.13
C LYS A 47 -25.70 10.77 10.55
N SER A 48 -25.83 12.06 10.90
CA SER A 48 -25.52 12.58 12.24
C SER A 48 -26.56 12.22 13.30
N THR A 49 -27.74 11.72 12.92
CA THR A 49 -28.77 11.27 13.87
C THR A 49 -28.58 9.81 14.29
N LEU A 50 -27.71 9.07 13.59
CA LEU A 50 -27.38 7.69 13.93
C LEU A 50 -26.44 7.67 15.14
N ASN A 51 -26.60 6.69 16.01
CA ASN A 51 -25.74 6.46 17.17
C ASN A 51 -24.44 5.70 16.80
N TYR A 52 -24.11 5.62 15.52
CA TYR A 52 -22.91 5.02 14.96
C TYR A 52 -22.46 5.81 13.73
N ALA A 53 -21.16 5.72 13.41
CA ALA A 53 -20.61 6.34 12.21
C ALA A 53 -20.98 5.54 10.96
N VAL A 54 -21.25 6.26 9.88
CA VAL A 54 -21.52 5.71 8.54
C VAL A 54 -20.79 6.55 7.50
N ASP A 55 -20.15 5.89 6.53
CA ASP A 55 -19.36 6.51 5.47
C ASP A 55 -20.07 6.53 4.11
N GLY A 56 -21.27 5.97 4.04
CA GLY A 56 -22.08 5.85 2.83
C GLY A 56 -23.20 4.84 2.95
N VAL A 57 -23.71 4.42 1.80
CA VAL A 57 -24.66 3.30 1.66
C VAL A 57 -24.07 2.23 0.76
N VAL A 58 -24.46 0.97 0.95
CA VAL A 58 -24.07 -0.12 0.05
C VAL A 58 -25.23 -0.43 -0.88
N VAL A 59 -25.01 -0.26 -2.18
CA VAL A 59 -25.97 -0.59 -3.23
C VAL A 59 -25.71 -2.01 -3.70
N LYS A 60 -26.74 -2.84 -3.76
CA LYS A 60 -26.65 -4.25 -4.18
C LYS A 60 -27.77 -4.54 -5.17
N VAL A 61 -27.47 -5.33 -6.19
CA VAL A 61 -28.50 -5.97 -7.02
C VAL A 61 -29.33 -6.88 -6.12
N ASP A 62 -30.65 -6.70 -6.08
CA ASP A 62 -31.50 -7.44 -5.14
C ASP A 62 -31.65 -8.92 -5.54
N ASP A 63 -31.72 -9.21 -6.83
CA ASP A 63 -31.85 -10.58 -7.35
C ASP A 63 -30.54 -11.36 -7.22
N LEU A 64 -30.58 -12.50 -6.52
CA LEU A 64 -29.41 -13.33 -6.24
C LEU A 64 -28.89 -14.05 -7.49
N HIS A 65 -29.76 -14.37 -8.45
CA HIS A 65 -29.34 -15.00 -9.70
C HIS A 65 -28.43 -14.06 -10.49
N TYR A 66 -28.80 -12.78 -10.60
CA TYR A 66 -27.93 -11.77 -11.22
C TYR A 66 -26.63 -11.53 -10.46
N GLN A 67 -26.61 -11.68 -9.13
CA GLN A 67 -25.36 -11.61 -8.38
C GLN A 67 -24.37 -12.72 -8.78
N GLU A 68 -24.87 -13.94 -8.97
CA GLU A 68 -24.07 -15.09 -9.40
C GLU A 68 -23.53 -14.89 -10.82
N GLU A 69 -24.37 -14.46 -11.76
CA GLU A 69 -23.95 -14.18 -13.14
C GLU A 69 -22.93 -13.04 -13.23
N LEU A 70 -23.12 -11.96 -12.45
CA LEU A 70 -22.21 -10.83 -12.45
C LEU A 70 -20.85 -11.19 -11.85
N GLY A 71 -20.81 -12.05 -10.83
CA GLY A 71 -19.59 -12.56 -10.23
C GLY A 71 -18.72 -11.51 -9.55
N TYR A 72 -17.39 -11.75 -9.55
CA TYR A 72 -16.41 -10.98 -8.78
C TYR A 72 -15.19 -10.60 -9.62
N THR A 73 -14.61 -9.45 -9.31
CA THR A 73 -13.23 -9.10 -9.69
C THR A 73 -12.25 -9.73 -8.70
N THR A 74 -10.94 -9.51 -8.87
CA THR A 74 -9.93 -9.97 -7.89
C THR A 74 -10.13 -9.40 -6.48
N LYS A 75 -10.82 -8.26 -6.33
CA LYS A 75 -10.92 -7.53 -5.05
C LYS A 75 -12.35 -7.27 -4.58
N ALA A 76 -13.36 -7.27 -5.46
CA ALA A 76 -14.71 -6.84 -5.14
C ALA A 76 -15.80 -7.51 -6.00
N PRO A 77 -17.03 -7.69 -5.50
CA PRO A 77 -18.19 -8.13 -6.29
C PRO A 77 -18.52 -7.13 -7.40
N ARG A 78 -19.08 -7.62 -8.52
CA ARG A 78 -19.57 -6.76 -9.62
C ARG A 78 -21.01 -6.28 -9.43
N TRP A 79 -21.74 -6.93 -8.53
CA TRP A 79 -23.16 -6.69 -8.24
C TRP A 79 -23.40 -5.77 -7.02
N ALA A 80 -22.34 -5.24 -6.41
CA ALA A 80 -22.45 -4.33 -5.28
C ALA A 80 -21.41 -3.21 -5.34
N ILE A 81 -21.78 -2.03 -4.84
CA ILE A 81 -20.89 -0.88 -4.74
C ILE A 81 -21.14 -0.12 -3.44
N ALA A 82 -20.06 0.34 -2.80
CA ALA A 82 -20.14 1.29 -1.69
C ALA A 82 -20.31 2.70 -2.26
N PHE A 83 -21.50 3.28 -2.11
CA PHE A 83 -21.80 4.64 -2.52
C PHE A 83 -21.57 5.60 -1.35
N LYS A 84 -20.33 6.09 -1.25
CA LYS A 84 -19.85 6.90 -0.12
C LYS A 84 -20.51 8.27 -0.04
N PHE A 85 -20.68 8.78 1.18
CA PHE A 85 -21.05 10.17 1.41
C PHE A 85 -19.88 11.10 1.08
N PRO A 86 -20.13 12.41 0.86
CA PRO A 86 -19.06 13.37 0.72
C PRO A 86 -18.18 13.32 1.98
N ALA A 87 -16.87 13.28 1.79
CA ALA A 87 -15.92 13.29 2.88
C ALA A 87 -16.15 14.53 3.74
N GLU A 88 -16.06 14.35 5.07
CA GLU A 88 -16.05 15.49 5.96
C GLU A 88 -14.86 16.39 5.58
N GLN A 89 -15.11 17.68 5.48
CA GLN A 89 -14.13 18.70 5.14
C GLN A 89 -14.00 19.67 6.30
N ALA A 90 -12.77 19.99 6.66
CA ALA A 90 -12.47 21.04 7.61
C ALA A 90 -11.61 22.11 6.94
N THR A 91 -11.72 23.33 7.45
CA THR A 91 -10.90 24.45 7.02
C THR A 91 -9.85 24.74 8.09
N THR A 92 -8.59 24.84 7.70
CA THR A 92 -7.48 25.16 8.63
C THR A 92 -6.38 25.96 7.92
N ARG A 93 -5.36 26.41 8.65
CA ARG A 93 -4.24 27.18 8.11
C ARG A 93 -3.06 26.26 7.77
N LEU A 94 -2.48 26.46 6.58
CA LEU A 94 -1.24 25.84 6.16
C LEU A 94 -0.05 26.57 6.79
N ILE A 95 0.57 26.00 7.82
CA ILE A 95 1.66 26.65 8.56
C ILE A 95 2.96 26.60 7.76
N SER A 96 3.33 25.42 7.28
CA SER A 96 4.59 25.20 6.56
C SER A 96 4.49 23.97 5.67
N LEU A 97 5.56 23.74 4.90
CA LEU A 97 5.68 22.61 3.99
C LEU A 97 6.84 21.71 4.44
N ASN A 98 6.59 20.41 4.50
CA ASN A 98 7.62 19.40 4.65
C ASN A 98 7.74 18.60 3.35
N LEU A 99 8.96 18.22 2.96
CA LEU A 99 9.22 17.43 1.76
C LEU A 99 9.63 16.01 2.16
N SER A 100 8.81 15.03 1.77
CA SER A 100 9.10 13.62 2.00
C SER A 100 9.73 12.98 0.76
N VAL A 101 10.72 12.09 0.95
CA VAL A 101 11.33 11.30 -0.13
C VAL A 101 10.92 9.84 0.02
N GLY A 102 10.17 9.33 -0.95
CA GLY A 102 9.69 7.95 -0.99
C GLY A 102 10.75 6.93 -1.43
N ARG A 103 10.39 5.64 -1.41
CA ARG A 103 11.26 4.50 -1.78
C ARG A 103 11.88 4.65 -3.18
N LEU A 104 11.08 5.07 -4.15
CA LEU A 104 11.52 5.28 -5.53
C LEU A 104 12.16 6.66 -5.75
N GLY A 105 12.38 7.44 -4.68
CA GLY A 105 12.92 8.79 -4.75
C GLY A 105 11.86 9.87 -4.98
N THR A 106 10.58 9.54 -5.16
CA THR A 106 9.50 10.52 -5.31
C THR A 106 9.51 11.53 -4.16
N ILE A 107 9.58 12.81 -4.51
CA ILE A 107 9.55 13.94 -3.59
C ILE A 107 8.11 14.43 -3.51
N THR A 108 7.50 14.24 -2.34
CA THR A 108 6.09 14.58 -2.11
C THR A 108 5.98 15.76 -1.15
N PRO A 109 5.26 16.83 -1.53
CA PRO A 109 4.92 17.90 -0.61
C PRO A 109 3.88 17.43 0.43
N VAL A 110 4.19 17.66 1.70
CA VAL A 110 3.32 17.35 2.84
C VAL A 110 3.05 18.65 3.59
N ALA A 111 1.78 19.00 3.72
CA ALA A 111 1.33 20.17 4.46
C ALA A 111 1.51 19.96 5.97
N GLU A 112 2.08 20.93 6.65
CA GLU A 112 2.01 21.07 8.11
C GLU A 112 0.90 22.08 8.42
N LEU A 113 -0.12 21.63 9.15
CA LEU A 113 -1.37 22.34 9.34
C LEU A 113 -1.53 22.78 10.79
N GLU A 114 -2.26 23.87 10.98
CA GLU A 114 -2.82 24.20 12.28
C GLU A 114 -3.78 23.08 12.71
N PRO A 115 -3.68 22.55 13.94
CA PRO A 115 -4.47 21.38 14.36
C PRO A 115 -5.96 21.60 14.16
N VAL A 116 -6.60 20.69 13.42
CA VAL A 116 -8.04 20.78 13.13
C VAL A 116 -8.73 19.45 13.39
N GLN A 117 -9.93 19.47 13.95
CA GLN A 117 -10.75 18.26 14.10
C GLN A 117 -11.38 17.90 12.76
N LEU A 118 -11.22 16.64 12.36
CA LEU A 118 -11.75 16.12 11.11
C LEU A 118 -12.09 14.64 11.27
N ALA A 119 -13.37 14.30 11.12
CA ALA A 119 -13.87 12.94 11.29
C ALA A 119 -13.35 12.30 12.60
N GLY A 120 -13.58 12.99 13.73
CA GLY A 120 -13.28 12.52 15.08
C GLY A 120 -11.79 12.48 15.48
N THR A 121 -10.87 12.91 14.63
CA THR A 121 -9.43 12.96 14.96
C THR A 121 -8.83 14.32 14.68
N THR A 122 -7.78 14.68 15.43
CA THR A 122 -7.00 15.89 15.14
C THR A 122 -6.00 15.66 14.02
N VAL A 123 -6.18 16.38 12.91
CA VAL A 123 -5.27 16.37 11.76
C VAL A 123 -4.26 17.52 11.91
N ARG A 124 -2.97 17.19 11.75
CA ARG A 124 -1.86 18.15 11.73
C ARG A 124 -1.06 18.12 10.45
N ARG A 125 -1.20 17.04 9.66
CA ARG A 125 -0.46 16.82 8.43
C ARG A 125 -1.41 16.32 7.36
N ALA A 126 -1.23 16.78 6.14
CA ALA A 126 -2.02 16.33 5.00
C ALA A 126 -1.15 16.20 3.74
N SER A 127 -1.47 15.21 2.91
CA SER A 127 -0.85 15.05 1.60
C SER A 127 -1.24 16.20 0.68
N MET A 128 -0.29 16.69 -0.12
CA MET A 128 -0.55 17.61 -1.23
C MET A 128 -0.34 16.93 -2.59
N HIS A 129 -0.25 15.60 -2.61
CA HIS A 129 -0.05 14.74 -3.79
C HIS A 129 1.27 14.95 -4.53
N ASN A 130 1.43 16.06 -5.25
CA ASN A 130 2.60 16.42 -6.04
C ASN A 130 2.64 17.94 -6.29
N PHE A 131 3.74 18.46 -6.84
CA PHE A 131 3.89 19.91 -7.06
C PHE A 131 2.97 20.46 -8.17
N ASP A 132 2.58 19.63 -9.14
CA ASP A 132 1.64 20.06 -10.18
C ASP A 132 0.24 20.31 -9.58
N PHE A 133 -0.23 19.45 -8.68
CA PHE A 133 -1.45 19.64 -7.90
C PHE A 133 -1.42 20.95 -7.08
N VAL A 134 -0.29 21.24 -6.44
CA VAL A 134 -0.07 22.46 -5.66
C VAL A 134 -0.17 23.70 -6.54
N ARG A 135 0.45 23.65 -7.73
CA ARG A 135 0.43 24.74 -8.71
C ARG A 135 -0.95 24.95 -9.32
N GLU A 136 -1.61 23.89 -9.76
CA GLU A 136 -2.96 23.93 -10.36
C GLU A 136 -4.00 24.53 -9.42
N ARG A 137 -3.86 24.32 -8.11
CA ARG A 137 -4.77 24.85 -7.08
C ARG A 137 -4.27 26.14 -6.43
N ASP A 138 -3.18 26.72 -6.93
CA ASP A 138 -2.52 27.90 -6.38
C ASP A 138 -2.43 27.84 -4.85
N ILE A 139 -1.93 26.73 -4.30
CA ILE A 139 -1.81 26.58 -2.84
C ILE A 139 -0.51 27.22 -2.37
N ARG A 140 -0.60 28.11 -1.38
CA ARG A 140 0.52 28.89 -0.86
C ARG A 140 0.74 28.64 0.62
N ILE A 141 1.98 28.75 1.09
CA ILE A 141 2.27 28.68 2.54
C ILE A 141 1.56 29.85 3.22
N LEU A 142 0.95 29.58 4.38
CA LEU A 142 0.06 30.46 5.14
C LEU A 142 -1.37 30.60 4.60
N ASP A 143 -1.73 29.93 3.50
CA ASP A 143 -3.12 29.89 3.02
C ASP A 143 -4.06 29.26 4.06
N THR A 144 -5.30 29.70 4.03
CA THR A 144 -6.41 28.90 4.56
C THR A 144 -6.78 27.83 3.54
N VAL A 145 -6.76 26.56 3.94
CA VAL A 145 -6.97 25.40 3.07
C VAL A 145 -8.13 24.54 3.55
N VAL A 146 -8.77 23.85 2.61
CA VAL A 146 -9.76 22.82 2.87
C VAL A 146 -9.06 21.46 2.89
N VAL A 147 -9.31 20.70 3.95
CA VAL A 147 -8.71 19.39 4.21
C VAL A 147 -9.81 18.36 4.35
N GLU A 148 -9.61 17.18 3.76
CA GLU A 148 -10.50 16.02 3.90
C GLU A 148 -9.70 14.76 4.18
N LYS A 149 -10.37 13.66 4.55
CA LYS A 149 -9.73 12.35 4.62
C LYS A 149 -10.17 11.46 3.45
N ALA A 150 -9.22 11.13 2.57
CA ALA A 150 -9.43 10.11 1.56
C ALA A 150 -9.69 8.75 2.22
N GLY A 151 -10.82 8.14 1.88
CA GLY A 151 -11.24 6.87 2.46
C GLY A 151 -11.32 6.89 3.99
N GLU A 152 -11.62 8.04 4.59
CA GLU A 152 -11.73 8.29 6.04
C GLU A 152 -10.44 8.15 6.85
N ILE A 153 -9.30 7.85 6.20
CA ILE A 153 -8.05 7.57 6.89
C ILE A 153 -6.98 8.60 6.56
N ILE A 154 -6.75 8.91 5.28
CA ILE A 154 -5.57 9.66 4.83
C ILE A 154 -5.93 11.13 4.62
N PRO A 155 -5.43 12.07 5.44
CA PRO A 155 -5.72 13.48 5.24
C PRO A 155 -5.04 14.04 3.98
N GLN A 156 -5.77 14.81 3.20
CA GLN A 156 -5.28 15.46 1.97
C GLN A 156 -5.84 16.87 1.84
N ILE A 157 -5.07 17.76 1.21
CA ILE A 157 -5.54 19.10 0.83
C ILE A 157 -6.47 18.97 -0.38
N VAL A 158 -7.62 19.65 -0.33
CA VAL A 158 -8.58 19.69 -1.45
C VAL A 158 -8.37 20.93 -2.30
N LYS A 159 -8.29 22.10 -1.67
CA LYS A 159 -8.12 23.42 -2.30
C LYS A 159 -7.68 24.48 -1.29
N SER A 160 -7.14 25.59 -1.79
CA SER A 160 -6.97 26.84 -1.04
C SER A 160 -8.28 27.64 -0.99
N ILE A 161 -8.36 28.62 -0.10
CA ILE A 161 -9.44 29.62 -0.03
C ILE A 161 -8.83 31.01 -0.31
N PRO A 162 -8.71 31.42 -1.59
CA PRO A 162 -8.04 32.67 -1.95
C PRO A 162 -8.65 33.92 -1.32
N ASP A 163 -9.97 33.92 -1.09
CA ASP A 163 -10.69 35.05 -0.49
C ASP A 163 -10.25 35.37 0.96
N LYS A 164 -9.57 34.42 1.63
CA LYS A 164 -9.05 34.59 2.99
C LYS A 164 -7.58 35.00 3.04
N ARG A 165 -6.98 35.33 1.89
CA ARG A 165 -5.58 35.75 1.83
C ARG A 165 -5.39 37.14 2.41
N SER A 166 -4.27 37.28 3.11
CA SER A 166 -3.81 38.49 3.77
C SER A 166 -2.69 39.19 3.00
N GLY A 167 -2.12 38.55 1.97
CA GLY A 167 -1.05 39.08 1.13
C GLY A 167 0.36 38.66 1.57
N VAL A 168 0.49 37.94 2.68
CA VAL A 168 1.80 37.43 3.19
C VAL A 168 2.11 36.01 2.69
N GLU A 169 1.18 35.37 1.98
CA GLU A 169 1.27 33.98 1.55
C GLU A 169 2.33 33.80 0.47
N LYS A 170 3.09 32.70 0.55
CA LYS A 170 4.23 32.43 -0.35
C LYS A 170 3.95 31.27 -1.30
N PRO A 171 4.21 31.41 -2.62
CA PRO A 171 4.14 30.30 -3.56
C PRO A 171 5.02 29.12 -3.12
N ILE A 172 4.54 27.91 -3.40
CA ILE A 172 5.29 26.68 -3.15
C ILE A 172 5.95 26.24 -4.45
N GLU A 173 7.27 26.30 -4.47
CA GLU A 173 8.06 25.87 -5.62
C GLU A 173 8.65 24.47 -5.42
N PRO A 174 8.82 23.68 -6.50
CA PRO A 174 9.59 22.45 -6.46
C PRO A 174 11.03 22.69 -5.98
N PRO A 175 11.61 21.80 -5.15
CA PRO A 175 13.01 21.93 -4.75
C PRO A 175 13.96 21.68 -5.92
N SER A 176 15.05 22.45 -6.01
CA SER A 176 16.13 22.22 -6.96
C SER A 176 17.06 21.05 -6.57
N GLU A 177 17.09 20.70 -5.28
CA GLU A 177 17.93 19.66 -4.71
C GLU A 177 17.15 18.76 -3.76
N CYS A 178 17.60 17.51 -3.62
CA CYS A 178 16.94 16.56 -2.74
C CYS A 178 17.02 17.07 -1.28
N PRO A 179 15.91 17.15 -0.53
CA PRO A 179 15.92 17.67 0.84
C PRO A 179 16.77 16.82 1.80
N ILE A 180 17.01 15.55 1.45
CA ILE A 180 17.76 14.59 2.26
C ILE A 180 19.23 14.52 1.85
N CYS A 181 19.53 14.22 0.58
CA CYS A 181 20.90 13.96 0.14
C CYS A 181 21.55 15.12 -0.63
N LYS A 182 20.84 16.24 -0.82
CA LYS A 182 21.27 17.40 -1.64
C LYS A 182 21.67 17.07 -3.08
N GLY A 183 21.30 15.88 -3.55
CA GLY A 183 21.59 15.40 -4.91
C GLY A 183 20.61 15.96 -5.94
N PRO A 184 20.83 15.65 -7.23
CA PRO A 184 20.02 16.14 -8.33
C PRO A 184 18.57 15.64 -8.23
N VAL A 185 17.65 16.55 -8.56
CA VAL A 185 16.21 16.31 -8.57
C VAL A 185 15.68 16.55 -9.97
N GLY A 186 14.79 15.68 -10.41
CA GLY A 186 14.19 15.80 -11.73
C GLY A 186 13.09 14.77 -11.96
N LYS A 187 12.51 14.81 -13.14
CA LYS A 187 11.62 13.76 -13.64
C LYS A 187 12.48 12.71 -14.34
N GLU A 188 12.21 11.43 -14.10
CA GLU A 188 12.98 10.34 -14.76
C GLU A 188 12.62 10.20 -16.24
N ARG A 189 11.40 10.59 -16.61
CA ARG A 189 10.90 10.72 -17.98
C ARG A 189 10.17 12.05 -18.10
N GLU A 190 10.11 12.62 -19.30
CA GLU A 190 9.43 13.90 -19.50
C GLU A 190 7.93 13.82 -19.17
N GLU A 191 7.29 12.66 -19.42
CA GLU A 191 5.89 12.41 -19.08
C GLU A 191 5.61 12.20 -17.57
N ASP A 192 6.63 12.01 -16.73
CA ASP A 192 6.42 11.76 -15.30
C ASP A 192 5.87 13.02 -14.60
N VAL A 193 4.75 12.90 -13.89
CA VAL A 193 4.23 13.98 -13.02
C VAL A 193 5.07 14.10 -11.75
N ALA A 194 5.60 12.98 -11.26
CA ALA A 194 6.31 12.89 -10.00
C ALA A 194 7.75 13.43 -10.12
N LEU A 195 8.08 14.44 -9.30
CA LEU A 195 9.44 14.88 -9.09
C LEU A 195 10.20 13.86 -8.24
N LYS A 196 11.42 13.47 -8.62
CA LYS A 196 12.19 12.42 -7.94
C LYS A 196 13.63 12.85 -7.63
N CYS A 197 14.18 12.30 -6.55
CA CYS A 197 15.61 12.28 -6.28
C CYS A 197 16.29 11.25 -7.20
N LEU A 198 17.18 11.74 -8.07
CA LEU A 198 17.89 10.93 -9.06
C LEU A 198 19.10 10.20 -8.48
N ASN A 199 19.56 10.57 -7.28
CA ASN A 199 20.65 9.86 -6.61
C ASN A 199 20.16 8.46 -6.13
N PRO A 200 20.68 7.35 -6.68
CA PRO A 200 20.30 6.00 -6.25
C PRO A 200 20.76 5.68 -4.82
N SER A 201 21.84 6.30 -4.36
CA SER A 201 22.43 6.13 -3.03
C SER A 201 21.90 7.12 -1.99
N CYS A 202 20.79 7.81 -2.29
CA CYS A 202 20.14 8.69 -1.34
C CYS A 202 19.77 7.91 -0.05
N PRO A 203 20.17 8.35 1.15
CA PRO A 203 19.88 7.65 2.41
C PRO A 203 18.40 7.35 2.61
N ALA A 204 17.51 8.26 2.19
CA ALA A 204 16.06 8.01 2.25
C ALA A 204 15.62 6.87 1.34
N LYS A 205 16.17 6.77 0.12
CA LYS A 205 15.84 5.66 -0.81
C LYS A 205 16.37 4.34 -0.27
N VAL A 206 17.60 4.34 0.24
CA VAL A 206 18.20 3.17 0.88
C VAL A 206 17.37 2.73 2.09
N GLY A 207 17.10 3.63 3.04
CA GLY A 207 16.31 3.33 4.24
C GLY A 207 14.92 2.79 3.91
N ARG A 208 14.22 3.39 2.94
CA ARG A 208 12.91 2.90 2.49
C ARG A 208 12.97 1.55 1.79
N ARG A 209 14.04 1.27 1.03
CA ARG A 209 14.28 -0.04 0.41
C ARG A 209 14.52 -1.10 1.49
N ILE A 210 15.35 -0.80 2.50
CA ILE A 210 15.60 -1.67 3.64
C ILE A 210 14.30 -1.92 4.43
N GLN A 211 13.53 -0.88 4.76
CA GLN A 211 12.24 -1.03 5.44
C GLN A 211 11.28 -1.94 4.68
N PHE A 212 11.20 -1.77 3.36
CA PHE A 212 10.35 -2.62 2.54
C PHE A 212 10.85 -4.07 2.51
N PHE A 213 12.17 -4.28 2.40
CA PHE A 213 12.78 -5.61 2.48
C PHE A 213 12.45 -6.30 3.81
N CYS A 214 12.51 -5.58 4.93
CA CYS A 214 12.18 -6.08 6.27
C CYS A 214 10.68 -6.25 6.53
N SER A 215 9.80 -5.72 5.66
CA SER A 215 8.36 -5.73 5.89
C SER A 215 7.79 -7.15 5.98
N ARG A 216 6.63 -7.29 6.62
CA ARG A 216 5.92 -8.58 6.79
C ARG A 216 5.61 -9.29 5.48
N GLU A 217 5.35 -8.53 4.41
CA GLU A 217 5.06 -9.06 3.08
C GLU A 217 6.32 -9.57 2.35
N ALA A 218 7.49 -9.05 2.73
CA ALA A 218 8.80 -9.44 2.24
C ALA A 218 9.50 -10.36 3.25
N MET A 219 10.70 -10.00 3.71
CA MET A 219 11.53 -10.87 4.55
C MET A 219 11.11 -10.92 6.03
N ASP A 220 10.11 -10.15 6.44
CA ASP A 220 9.47 -10.29 7.75
C ASP A 220 10.48 -10.25 8.91
N ILE A 221 11.38 -9.25 8.86
CA ILE A 221 12.43 -9.03 9.85
C ILE A 221 11.87 -8.07 10.90
N GLU A 222 11.41 -8.64 12.00
CA GLU A 222 10.87 -7.88 13.12
C GLU A 222 11.95 -7.06 13.85
N GLY A 223 11.55 -5.93 14.43
CA GLY A 223 12.43 -5.06 15.23
C GLY A 223 13.15 -3.95 14.46
N LEU A 224 13.24 -4.04 13.13
CA LEU A 224 13.80 -2.98 12.26
C LEU A 224 12.74 -1.92 11.91
N GLY A 225 12.33 -1.14 12.91
CA GLY A 225 11.41 -0.01 12.72
C GLY A 225 12.04 1.15 11.95
N GLU A 226 11.19 2.06 11.44
CA GLU A 226 11.58 3.18 10.57
C GLU A 226 12.79 3.97 11.09
N LYS A 227 12.72 4.46 12.33
CA LYS A 227 13.80 5.25 12.97
C LYS A 227 15.11 4.48 13.16
N LEU A 228 15.03 3.18 13.39
CA LEU A 228 16.23 2.36 13.58
C LEU A 228 16.91 2.12 12.23
N VAL A 229 16.14 1.83 11.18
CA VAL A 229 16.66 1.69 9.83
C VAL A 229 17.31 3.00 9.36
N GLU A 230 16.69 4.15 9.62
CA GLU A 230 17.28 5.46 9.32
C GLU A 230 18.66 5.62 9.98
N ARG A 231 18.78 5.34 11.29
CA ARG A 231 20.06 5.38 12.01
C ARG A 231 21.12 4.44 11.44
N ILE A 232 20.74 3.21 11.10
CA ILE A 232 21.67 2.20 10.54
C ILE A 232 22.20 2.66 9.16
N VAL A 233 21.33 3.27 8.35
CA VAL A 233 21.72 3.78 7.03
C VAL A 233 22.58 5.05 7.16
N GLU A 234 22.24 5.94 8.08
CA GLU A 234 22.99 7.18 8.36
C GLU A 234 24.41 6.90 8.88
N SER A 235 24.61 5.84 9.66
CA SER A 235 25.94 5.42 10.11
C SER A 235 26.79 4.80 9.00
N GLY A 236 26.20 4.51 7.84
CA GLY A 236 26.87 3.89 6.70
C GLY A 236 27.10 2.38 6.83
N LEU A 237 26.58 1.74 7.89
CA LEU A 237 26.68 0.29 8.12
C LEU A 237 25.90 -0.52 7.08
N VAL A 238 24.76 -0.01 6.62
CA VAL A 238 23.90 -0.68 5.63
C VAL A 238 23.65 0.26 4.45
N LYS A 239 24.05 -0.18 3.26
CA LYS A 239 23.85 0.54 1.99
C LYS A 239 22.90 -0.21 1.06
N SER A 240 22.75 -1.52 1.26
CA SER A 240 21.81 -2.36 0.54
C SER A 240 21.24 -3.48 1.43
N PRO A 241 20.14 -4.13 1.01
CA PRO A 241 19.54 -5.22 1.78
C PRO A 241 20.51 -6.32 2.22
N SER A 242 21.48 -6.68 1.36
CA SER A 242 22.48 -7.71 1.66
C SER A 242 23.38 -7.36 2.84
N ASP A 243 23.64 -6.08 3.11
CA ASP A 243 24.46 -5.64 4.24
C ASP A 243 23.80 -5.93 5.59
N LEU A 244 22.47 -6.10 5.65
CA LEU A 244 21.77 -6.50 6.88
C LEU A 244 22.31 -7.83 7.43
N TYR A 245 22.67 -8.75 6.55
CA TYR A 245 23.17 -10.08 6.93
C TYR A 245 24.63 -10.08 7.38
N LYS A 246 25.31 -8.92 7.25
CA LYS A 246 26.69 -8.71 7.69
C LYS A 246 26.78 -7.98 9.03
N LEU A 247 25.65 -7.44 9.52
CA LEU A 247 25.60 -6.72 10.78
C LEU A 247 25.96 -7.63 11.95
N THR A 248 26.85 -7.14 12.81
CA THR A 248 27.19 -7.78 14.07
C THR A 248 26.40 -7.17 15.23
N LYS A 249 26.42 -7.83 16.39
CA LYS A 249 25.81 -7.29 17.61
C LYS A 249 26.52 -6.00 18.03
N GLU A 250 27.83 -5.97 17.87
CA GLU A 250 28.70 -4.86 18.21
C GLU A 250 28.37 -3.62 17.36
N ASP A 251 28.14 -3.80 16.05
CA ASP A 251 27.71 -2.71 15.16
C ASP A 251 26.40 -2.08 15.63
N LEU A 252 25.44 -2.91 16.05
CA LEU A 252 24.13 -2.44 16.53
C LEU A 252 24.25 -1.70 17.87
N LEU A 253 25.10 -2.17 18.79
CA LEU A 253 25.35 -1.51 20.06
C LEU A 253 26.07 -0.16 19.88
N ALA A 254 26.96 -0.06 18.89
CA ALA A 254 27.69 1.16 18.57
C ALA A 254 26.80 2.30 18.05
N LEU A 255 25.59 2.01 17.58
CA LEU A 255 24.63 3.03 17.12
C LEU A 255 24.13 3.94 18.24
N GLY A 256 24.31 3.57 19.51
CA GLY A 256 24.02 4.43 20.67
C GLY A 256 22.68 4.17 21.35
N GLU A 257 22.18 5.17 22.09
CA GLU A 257 21.09 4.99 23.07
C GLU A 257 19.82 4.32 22.48
N ARG A 258 19.18 3.51 23.33
CA ARG A 258 17.96 2.70 23.08
C ARG A 258 18.16 1.37 22.36
N ILE A 259 19.39 0.96 22.05
CA ILE A 259 19.69 -0.41 21.61
C ILE A 259 20.40 -1.12 22.75
N GLY A 260 19.63 -1.83 23.59
CA GLY A 260 20.19 -2.70 24.61
C GLY A 260 20.61 -4.05 24.04
N GLU A 261 21.47 -4.80 24.75
CA GLU A 261 21.97 -6.11 24.30
C GLU A 261 20.86 -7.06 23.85
N LYS A 262 19.77 -7.15 24.63
CA LYS A 262 18.61 -7.99 24.30
C LYS A 262 17.95 -7.59 22.98
N MET A 263 17.89 -6.29 22.69
CA MET A 263 17.32 -5.80 21.43
C MET A 263 18.24 -6.16 20.25
N ALA A 264 19.56 -5.96 20.40
CA ALA A 264 20.54 -6.35 19.39
C ALA A 264 20.48 -7.87 19.13
N ASP A 265 20.44 -8.71 20.17
CA ASP A 265 20.31 -10.15 20.04
C ASP A 265 19.03 -10.56 19.31
N ASN A 266 17.90 -9.91 19.61
CA ASN A 266 16.64 -10.17 18.93
C ASN A 266 16.68 -9.78 17.45
N LEU A 267 17.33 -8.67 17.11
CA LEU A 267 17.49 -8.22 15.72
C LEU A 267 18.35 -9.21 14.92
N ILE A 268 19.51 -9.60 15.46
CA ILE A 268 20.37 -10.60 14.81
C ILE A 268 19.63 -11.93 14.63
N LYS A 269 18.87 -12.37 15.64
CA LYS A 269 18.01 -13.57 15.51
C LYS A 269 16.95 -13.41 14.43
N ALA A 270 16.29 -12.25 14.31
CA ALA A 270 15.29 -12.00 13.28
C ALA A 270 15.90 -12.00 11.88
N ILE A 271 17.06 -11.37 11.69
CA ILE A 271 17.82 -11.36 10.43
C ILE A 271 18.20 -12.81 10.06
N ASN A 272 18.80 -13.57 10.98
CA ASN A 272 19.20 -14.96 10.75
C ASN A 272 18.00 -15.85 10.45
N LYS A 273 16.86 -15.67 11.13
CA LYS A 273 15.63 -16.42 10.84
C LYS A 273 15.15 -16.17 9.40
N SER A 274 15.27 -14.94 8.91
CA SER A 274 14.78 -14.54 7.58
C SER A 274 15.50 -15.23 6.42
N THR A 275 16.70 -15.75 6.64
CA THR A 275 17.49 -16.48 5.64
C THR A 275 16.74 -17.69 5.05
N ASN A 276 15.87 -18.32 5.86
CA ASN A 276 15.08 -19.49 5.48
C ASN A 276 13.69 -19.15 4.93
N ASN A 277 13.40 -17.87 4.65
CA ASN A 277 12.10 -17.50 4.09
C ASN A 277 11.89 -18.10 2.68
N PRO A 278 10.64 -18.36 2.27
CA PRO A 278 10.34 -18.84 0.93
C PRO A 278 10.76 -17.86 -0.16
N LEU A 279 11.06 -18.37 -1.37
CA LEU A 279 11.61 -17.58 -2.48
C LEU A 279 10.74 -16.36 -2.82
N PHE A 280 9.42 -16.48 -2.76
CA PHE A 280 8.52 -15.35 -3.05
C PHE A 280 8.73 -14.15 -2.12
N LYS A 281 9.13 -14.37 -0.86
CA LYS A 281 9.43 -13.29 0.10
C LYS A 281 10.72 -12.57 -0.29
N VAL A 282 11.72 -13.30 -0.78
CA VAL A 282 12.96 -12.74 -1.33
C VAL A 282 12.64 -11.89 -2.56
N ILE A 283 11.89 -12.44 -3.53
CA ILE A 283 11.48 -11.72 -4.76
C ILE A 283 10.67 -10.47 -4.39
N THR A 284 9.76 -10.57 -3.42
CA THR A 284 9.02 -9.41 -2.91
C THR A 284 10.00 -8.37 -2.37
N GLY A 285 10.96 -8.77 -1.52
CA GLY A 285 11.94 -7.88 -0.89
C GLY A 285 12.86 -7.14 -1.87
N LEU A 286 13.14 -7.71 -3.05
CA LEU A 286 13.89 -7.02 -4.12
C LEU A 286 13.22 -5.71 -4.55
N GLY A 287 11.91 -5.60 -4.37
CA GLY A 287 11.17 -4.37 -4.63
C GLY A 287 11.11 -3.98 -6.11
N ILE A 288 11.09 -4.99 -6.99
CA ILE A 288 10.96 -4.85 -8.44
C ILE A 288 9.72 -3.98 -8.76
N PRO A 289 9.85 -2.90 -9.54
CA PRO A 289 8.72 -2.04 -9.90
C PRO A 289 7.55 -2.86 -10.49
N GLY A 290 6.32 -2.58 -10.02
CA GLY A 290 5.11 -3.29 -10.47
C GLY A 290 4.92 -4.70 -9.92
N VAL A 291 5.89 -5.26 -9.19
CA VAL A 291 5.80 -6.61 -8.62
C VAL A 291 5.46 -6.54 -7.13
N GLY A 292 4.17 -6.79 -6.81
CA GLY A 292 3.71 -6.98 -5.44
C GLY A 292 3.85 -8.43 -4.96
N SER A 293 3.56 -8.68 -3.67
CA SER A 293 3.70 -10.00 -3.03
C SER A 293 3.00 -11.16 -3.76
N LYS A 294 1.80 -10.91 -4.30
CA LYS A 294 1.07 -11.90 -5.11
C LYS A 294 1.84 -12.26 -6.38
N LEU A 295 2.26 -11.25 -7.16
CA LEU A 295 2.97 -11.48 -8.40
C LEU A 295 4.36 -12.08 -8.16
N ALA A 296 5.03 -11.70 -7.07
CA ALA A 296 6.27 -12.32 -6.63
C ALA A 296 6.10 -13.81 -6.35
N LYS A 297 4.97 -14.23 -5.78
CA LYS A 297 4.63 -15.65 -5.58
C LYS A 297 4.36 -16.37 -6.89
N ASP A 298 3.68 -15.72 -7.83
CA ASP A 298 3.46 -16.28 -9.17
C ASP A 298 4.80 -16.44 -9.93
N LEU A 299 5.70 -15.46 -9.84
CA LEU A 299 7.06 -15.53 -10.38
C LEU A 299 7.88 -16.66 -9.72
N ALA A 300 7.84 -16.76 -8.38
CA ALA A 300 8.53 -17.84 -7.66
C ALA A 300 8.07 -19.22 -8.15
N ASN A 301 6.76 -19.42 -8.24
CA ASN A 301 6.15 -20.67 -8.72
C ASN A 301 6.50 -20.99 -10.18
N SER A 302 6.59 -19.97 -11.04
CA SER A 302 6.87 -20.14 -12.46
C SER A 302 8.33 -20.42 -12.76
N PHE A 303 9.26 -19.76 -12.06
CA PHE A 303 10.70 -19.86 -12.35
C PHE A 303 11.47 -20.79 -11.39
N GLY A 304 10.94 -21.05 -10.19
CA GLY A 304 11.49 -21.99 -9.20
C GLY A 304 12.80 -21.57 -8.54
N SER A 305 13.56 -20.62 -9.12
CA SER A 305 14.78 -20.09 -8.52
C SER A 305 15.04 -18.65 -8.92
N LEU A 306 15.82 -17.95 -8.10
CA LEU A 306 16.20 -16.57 -8.35
C LEU A 306 17.08 -16.42 -9.62
N ARG A 307 17.98 -17.38 -9.87
CA ARG A 307 18.80 -17.42 -11.10
C ARG A 307 17.96 -17.60 -12.36
N ALA A 308 16.95 -18.48 -12.30
CA ALA A 308 16.03 -18.67 -13.43
C ALA A 308 15.26 -17.38 -13.72
N LEU A 309 14.76 -16.70 -12.68
CA LEU A 309 14.08 -15.41 -12.83
C LEU A 309 14.99 -14.33 -13.44
N MET A 310 16.25 -14.21 -12.99
CA MET A 310 17.21 -13.26 -13.55
C MET A 310 17.55 -13.52 -15.03
N SER A 311 17.47 -14.78 -15.45
CA SER A 311 17.77 -15.22 -16.81
C SER A 311 16.55 -15.21 -17.74
N ALA A 312 15.36 -15.02 -17.18
CA ALA A 312 14.10 -15.03 -17.93
C ALA A 312 14.08 -13.94 -19.01
N SER A 313 13.58 -14.30 -20.19
CA SER A 313 13.29 -13.35 -21.26
C SER A 313 11.97 -12.61 -21.00
N GLU A 314 11.72 -11.50 -21.71
CA GLU A 314 10.41 -10.84 -21.64
C GLU A 314 9.26 -11.77 -22.06
N LYS A 315 9.53 -12.68 -23.01
CA LYS A 315 8.56 -13.70 -23.44
C LYS A 315 8.20 -14.65 -22.30
N ASP A 316 9.18 -15.08 -21.51
CA ASP A 316 8.95 -15.98 -20.37
C ASP A 316 8.18 -15.27 -19.25
N LEU A 317 8.52 -14.00 -18.98
CA LEU A 317 7.81 -13.18 -18.01
C LEU A 317 6.33 -12.99 -18.39
N LYS A 318 6.04 -12.73 -19.66
CA LYS A 318 4.67 -12.61 -20.18
C LYS A 318 3.83 -13.89 -20.07
N ALA A 319 4.47 -15.06 -19.93
CA ALA A 319 3.74 -16.30 -19.72
C ALA A 319 3.14 -16.40 -18.30
N VAL A 320 3.58 -15.54 -17.37
CA VAL A 320 3.02 -15.45 -16.02
C VAL A 320 1.75 -14.59 -16.03
N SER A 321 0.66 -15.14 -15.50
CA SER A 321 -0.63 -14.45 -15.44
C SER A 321 -0.53 -13.10 -14.73
N GLY A 322 -1.07 -12.05 -15.34
CA GLY A 322 -1.02 -10.68 -14.82
C GLY A 322 0.19 -9.86 -15.27
N ILE A 323 1.11 -10.44 -16.06
CA ILE A 323 2.23 -9.70 -16.66
C ILE A 323 1.95 -9.38 -18.13
N GLY A 324 1.74 -8.09 -18.42
CA GLY A 324 1.66 -7.57 -19.79
C GLY A 324 3.02 -7.09 -20.32
N ASP A 325 3.05 -6.60 -21.56
CA ASP A 325 4.27 -6.14 -22.25
C ASP A 325 5.06 -5.11 -21.46
N GLN A 326 4.39 -4.06 -20.98
CA GLN A 326 5.04 -2.99 -20.23
C GLN A 326 5.70 -3.52 -18.95
N LEU A 327 4.98 -4.33 -18.18
CA LEU A 327 5.50 -4.86 -16.92
C LEU A 327 6.63 -5.86 -17.16
N ALA A 328 6.55 -6.71 -18.20
CA ALA A 328 7.62 -7.63 -18.55
C ALA A 328 8.91 -6.88 -18.89
N SER A 329 8.81 -5.80 -19.68
CA SER A 329 9.97 -4.98 -20.04
C SER A 329 10.54 -4.24 -18.82
N GLU A 330 9.69 -3.70 -17.95
CA GLU A 330 10.13 -3.05 -16.70
C GLU A 330 10.84 -4.01 -15.75
N ILE A 331 10.31 -5.21 -15.55
CA ILE A 331 10.96 -6.27 -14.77
C ILE A 331 12.31 -6.64 -15.39
N ARG A 332 12.35 -6.87 -16.71
CA ARG A 332 13.58 -7.26 -17.40
C ARG A 332 14.64 -6.17 -17.28
N LYS A 333 14.26 -4.91 -17.51
CA LYS A 333 15.14 -3.75 -17.35
C LYS A 333 15.70 -3.69 -15.93
N HIS A 334 14.85 -3.84 -14.92
CA HIS A 334 15.26 -3.81 -13.52
C HIS A 334 16.27 -4.93 -13.18
N LEU A 335 15.95 -6.18 -13.54
CA LEU A 335 16.83 -7.34 -13.29
C LEU A 335 18.12 -7.30 -14.14
N SER A 336 18.16 -6.50 -15.19
CA SER A 336 19.34 -6.33 -16.04
C SER A 336 20.31 -5.25 -15.57
N ALA A 337 19.87 -4.36 -14.67
CA ALA A 337 20.72 -3.29 -14.16
C ALA A 337 21.87 -3.85 -13.31
N GLN A 338 23.09 -3.39 -13.57
CA GLN A 338 24.31 -3.92 -12.95
C GLN A 338 24.23 -3.90 -11.41
N SER A 339 23.86 -2.77 -10.82
CA SER A 339 23.74 -2.64 -9.36
C SER A 339 22.68 -3.56 -8.74
N VAL A 340 21.64 -3.93 -9.50
CA VAL A 340 20.60 -4.86 -9.06
C VAL A 340 21.13 -6.29 -9.12
N ARG A 341 21.86 -6.65 -10.18
CA ARG A 341 22.48 -7.97 -10.30
C ARG A 341 23.49 -8.24 -9.20
N GLU A 342 24.38 -7.29 -8.94
CA GLU A 342 25.38 -7.38 -7.86
C GLU A 342 24.71 -7.57 -6.49
N GLU A 343 23.64 -6.81 -6.22
CA GLU A 343 22.90 -6.94 -4.97
C GLU A 343 22.19 -8.30 -4.86
N ILE A 344 21.60 -8.79 -5.94
CA ILE A 344 20.97 -10.12 -5.95
C ILE A 344 22.04 -11.21 -5.72
N GLU A 345 23.17 -11.15 -6.43
CA GLU A 345 24.26 -12.11 -6.27
C GLU A 345 24.83 -12.13 -4.85
N GLU A 346 24.91 -10.97 -4.19
CA GLU A 346 25.32 -10.89 -2.79
C GLU A 346 24.23 -11.45 -1.85
N LEU A 347 22.96 -11.10 -2.05
CA LEU A 347 21.84 -11.64 -1.27
C LEU A 347 21.76 -13.16 -1.34
N MET A 348 22.01 -13.73 -2.53
CA MET A 348 22.00 -15.18 -2.77
C MET A 348 22.95 -15.99 -1.87
N ARG A 349 23.94 -15.33 -1.23
CA ARG A 349 24.85 -15.96 -0.27
C ARG A 349 24.21 -16.20 1.09
N PHE A 350 23.15 -15.47 1.41
CA PHE A 350 22.54 -15.45 2.74
C PHE A 350 21.12 -15.99 2.76
N VAL A 351 20.35 -15.79 1.67
CA VAL A 351 18.91 -16.10 1.65
C VAL A 351 18.62 -17.35 0.83
N ASN A 352 17.47 -17.96 1.08
CA ASN A 352 16.95 -19.02 0.23
C ASN A 352 16.74 -18.54 -1.22
N THR A 353 17.31 -19.24 -2.19
CA THR A 353 17.32 -18.83 -3.60
C THR A 353 16.45 -19.69 -4.50
N GLN A 354 15.81 -20.71 -3.93
CA GLN A 354 15.02 -21.69 -4.66
C GLN A 354 13.72 -21.97 -3.89
N ASP A 355 12.63 -22.19 -4.59
CA ASP A 355 11.53 -22.90 -3.98
C ASP A 355 11.90 -24.38 -3.93
N GLU A 356 11.60 -25.04 -2.82
CA GLU A 356 11.64 -26.50 -2.79
C GLU A 356 10.78 -26.99 -3.95
N SER A 357 11.42 -27.69 -4.89
CA SER A 357 10.74 -28.13 -6.10
C SER A 357 9.54 -28.96 -5.67
N ARG A 358 8.34 -28.48 -5.99
CA ARG A 358 7.16 -29.36 -6.04
C ARG A 358 7.23 -30.20 -7.32
N ASP A 359 8.39 -30.81 -7.59
CA ASP A 359 8.56 -31.89 -8.56
C ASP A 359 8.08 -33.18 -7.90
N GLY A 360 6.81 -33.16 -7.55
CA GLY A 360 6.00 -34.33 -7.31
C GLY A 360 4.80 -34.28 -8.24
N PRO A 361 4.08 -35.40 -8.42
CA PRO A 361 2.78 -35.34 -9.04
C PRO A 361 1.96 -34.23 -8.38
N LYS A 362 1.39 -33.34 -9.18
CA LYS A 362 0.47 -32.29 -8.73
C LYS A 362 -0.96 -32.77 -9.00
N PRO A 363 -1.47 -33.80 -8.28
CA PRO A 363 -2.76 -34.44 -8.59
C PRO A 363 -3.92 -33.46 -8.50
N LEU A 364 -3.73 -32.34 -7.78
CA LEU A 364 -4.73 -31.30 -7.59
C LEU A 364 -4.59 -30.12 -8.57
N LYS A 365 -3.65 -30.18 -9.54
CA LYS A 365 -3.44 -29.10 -10.51
C LYS A 365 -4.70 -28.92 -11.37
N GLY A 366 -5.27 -27.73 -11.36
CA GLY A 366 -6.50 -27.40 -12.09
C GLY A 366 -7.80 -27.68 -11.33
N MET A 367 -7.72 -28.29 -10.15
CA MET A 367 -8.88 -28.46 -9.28
C MET A 367 -9.12 -27.17 -8.48
N LYS A 368 -10.37 -26.69 -8.45
CA LYS A 368 -10.80 -25.59 -7.58
C LYS A 368 -11.50 -26.18 -6.36
N PHE A 369 -11.01 -25.86 -5.17
CA PHE A 369 -11.62 -26.28 -3.92
C PHE A 369 -12.34 -25.10 -3.28
N VAL A 370 -13.58 -25.32 -2.85
CA VAL A 370 -14.32 -24.38 -2.02
C VAL A 370 -14.31 -24.93 -0.60
N VAL A 371 -13.67 -24.22 0.31
CA VAL A 371 -13.69 -24.57 1.74
C VAL A 371 -14.94 -23.95 2.37
N THR A 372 -15.94 -24.78 2.64
CA THR A 372 -17.14 -24.38 3.39
C THR A 372 -16.92 -24.62 4.88
N GLY A 373 -16.47 -23.58 5.60
CA GLY A 373 -16.25 -23.64 7.05
C GLY A 373 -14.84 -23.20 7.47
N THR A 374 -14.30 -23.83 8.52
CA THR A 374 -12.94 -23.59 9.02
C THR A 374 -12.04 -24.77 8.68
N LEU A 375 -10.87 -24.52 8.07
CA LEU A 375 -9.84 -25.54 7.87
C LEU A 375 -8.91 -25.54 9.09
N SER A 376 -8.90 -26.65 9.83
CA SER A 376 -8.08 -26.79 11.04
C SER A 376 -6.60 -26.49 10.75
N GLY A 377 -6.00 -25.60 11.54
CA GLY A 377 -4.59 -25.21 11.40
C GLY A 377 -4.31 -24.09 10.40
N TYR A 378 -5.32 -23.55 9.72
CA TYR A 378 -5.17 -22.42 8.79
C TYR A 378 -6.15 -21.31 9.15
N SER A 379 -5.66 -20.07 9.21
CA SER A 379 -6.53 -18.90 9.28
C SER A 379 -7.22 -18.67 7.93
N ARG A 380 -8.33 -17.93 7.94
CA ARG A 380 -9.07 -17.56 6.72
C ARG A 380 -8.25 -16.74 5.70
N LYS A 381 -7.08 -16.24 6.10
CA LYS A 381 -6.13 -15.53 5.21
C LYS A 381 -5.08 -16.46 4.60
N GLU A 382 -4.88 -17.64 5.19
CA GLU A 382 -3.91 -18.64 4.73
C GLU A 382 -4.54 -19.70 3.82
N ILE A 383 -5.87 -19.82 3.86
CA ILE A 383 -6.74 -20.55 2.92
C ILE A 383 -7.06 -19.62 1.74
#